data_AF-T0ZID5-F1
#
_entry.id   AF-T0ZID5-F1
#
_cell.length_a   1.000
_cell.length_b   1.000
_cell.length_c   1.000
_cell.angle_alpha   90.00
_cell.angle_beta   90.00
_cell.angle_gamma   90.00
#
_symmetry.space_group_name_H-M   'P 1'
#
loop_
_entity.id
_entity.type
_entity.pdbx_description
1 polymer ?
#
loop_
_entity_poly.entity_id
_entity_poly.type
_entity_poly.pdbx_seq_one_letter_code
_entity_poly.pdbx_strand_id
1 'polypeptide(L)'
;MIMSEHTKITTDHLRRCAVVYVRQSSSTQVENNRESTARQYHLAERAVELGWPREQVKILDEDLGISGSGLTDRAGFARMIAEVALGQIGIVLGLEVSRLARNNADWYRLLDLCGVTNTLIGDADGIYHPGLFNDRLLLGLKGTMSEAELHVLRARLLGGIRNKAARGELSRGLPVGLVRGEADGEVLLHPDESVTAAIRAVFERFAE
;
A
#
# COMPACT_ATOMS: atom_id res chain seq x y z
N MET A 1 24.67 -12.83 -18.65
CA MET A 1 25.55 -12.72 -17.47
C MET A 1 24.75 -12.01 -16.40
N ILE A 2 24.23 -12.76 -15.41
CA ILE A 2 23.50 -12.17 -14.28
C ILE A 2 24.54 -11.38 -13.49
N MET A 3 24.52 -10.05 -13.57
CA MET A 3 25.36 -9.23 -12.70
C MET A 3 24.95 -9.53 -11.26
N SER A 4 25.91 -9.98 -10.45
CA SER A 4 25.73 -10.19 -9.02
C SER A 4 25.12 -8.93 -8.37
N GLU A 5 24.09 -9.08 -7.53
CA GLU A 5 23.45 -7.96 -6.83
C GLU A 5 24.46 -7.10 -6.06
N HIS A 6 25.53 -7.72 -5.55
CA HIS A 6 26.64 -7.05 -4.87
C HIS A 6 27.42 -6.06 -5.76
N THR A 7 27.31 -6.15 -7.08
CA THR A 7 28.07 -5.26 -7.99
C THR A 7 27.52 -3.83 -8.00
N LYS A 8 26.26 -3.61 -7.59
CA LYS A 8 25.64 -2.27 -7.56
C LYS A 8 25.80 -1.56 -6.21
N ILE A 9 25.99 -2.33 -5.14
CA ILE A 9 26.18 -1.77 -3.80
C ILE A 9 27.62 -1.25 -3.69
N THR A 10 27.77 -0.06 -3.12
CA THR A 10 29.06 0.61 -2.96
C THR A 10 29.24 0.99 -1.49
N THR A 11 30.46 1.32 -1.11
CA THR A 11 30.75 1.81 0.25
C THR A 11 30.00 3.10 0.58
N ASP A 12 29.68 3.92 -0.41
CA ASP A 12 28.84 5.12 -0.24
C ASP A 12 27.39 4.77 0.13
N HIS A 13 26.83 3.71 -0.47
CA HIS A 13 25.52 3.19 -0.09
C HIS A 13 25.53 2.65 1.35
N LEU A 14 26.54 1.88 1.71
CA LEU A 14 26.66 1.22 3.02
C LEU A 14 26.97 2.17 4.19
N ARG A 15 27.40 3.41 3.92
CA ARG A 15 27.60 4.44 4.96
C ARG A 15 26.30 5.12 5.39
N ARG A 16 25.23 4.92 4.62
CA ARG A 16 23.90 5.53 4.79
C ARG A 16 22.92 4.47 5.27
N CYS A 17 21.80 4.89 5.85
CA CYS A 17 20.82 3.95 6.40
C CYS A 17 20.19 3.07 5.30
N ALA A 18 19.89 1.82 5.64
CA ALA A 18 18.95 1.00 4.89
C ALA A 18 17.56 1.16 5.49
N VAL A 19 16.56 1.43 4.66
CA VAL A 19 15.17 1.57 5.10
C VAL A 19 14.33 0.43 4.56
N VAL A 20 13.67 -0.30 5.44
CA VAL A 20 12.62 -1.26 5.10
C VAL A 20 11.29 -0.56 5.25
N TYR A 21 10.61 -0.30 4.13
CA TYR A 21 9.29 0.32 4.14
C TYR A 21 8.22 -0.77 4.14
N VAL A 22 7.51 -0.88 5.27
CA VAL A 22 6.46 -1.88 5.47
C VAL A 22 5.11 -1.26 5.17
N ARG A 23 4.35 -1.90 4.29
CA ARG A 23 2.99 -1.49 3.92
C ARG A 23 2.06 -2.69 3.84
N GLN A 24 0.89 -2.56 4.45
CA GLN A 24 -0.27 -3.40 4.13
C GLN A 24 -1.53 -2.56 3.97
N SER A 25 -2.37 -2.94 3.00
CA SER A 25 -3.66 -2.32 2.76
C SER A 25 -4.68 -2.82 3.78
N SER A 26 -5.21 -1.93 4.62
CA SER A 26 -6.31 -2.15 5.59
C SER A 26 -6.04 -3.07 6.80
N SER A 27 -6.58 -2.65 7.95
CA SER A 27 -6.57 -3.38 9.22
C SER A 27 -7.06 -4.83 9.11
N THR A 28 -8.08 -5.07 8.29
CA THR A 28 -8.66 -6.41 8.06
C THR A 28 -7.71 -7.36 7.33
N GLN A 29 -6.80 -6.86 6.50
CA GLN A 29 -5.78 -7.69 5.87
C GLN A 29 -4.58 -7.96 6.80
N VAL A 30 -4.30 -7.07 7.76
CA VAL A 30 -3.22 -7.26 8.75
C VAL A 30 -3.52 -8.42 9.69
N GLU A 31 -4.76 -8.55 10.17
CA GLU A 31 -5.16 -9.64 11.06
C GLU A 31 -5.09 -11.02 10.38
N ASN A 32 -5.41 -11.06 9.08
CA ASN A 32 -5.57 -12.31 8.32
C ASN A 32 -4.32 -12.74 7.52
N ASN A 33 -3.35 -11.85 7.27
CA ASN A 33 -2.19 -12.14 6.41
C ASN A 33 -0.85 -12.07 7.16
N ARG A 34 -0.74 -12.81 8.27
CA ARG A 34 0.46 -12.83 9.14
C ARG A 34 1.75 -13.19 8.40
N GLU A 35 1.70 -14.10 7.42
CA GLU A 35 2.88 -14.47 6.61
C GLU A 35 3.36 -13.36 5.68
N SER A 36 2.45 -12.53 5.15
CA SER A 36 2.84 -11.38 4.31
C SER A 36 3.54 -10.32 5.15
N THR A 37 3.08 -10.11 6.39
CA THR A 37 3.72 -9.20 7.34
C THR A 37 5.11 -9.72 7.72
N ALA A 38 5.23 -11.00 8.08
CA ALA A 38 6.53 -11.62 8.39
C ALA A 38 7.56 -11.46 7.25
N ARG A 39 7.13 -11.66 6.00
CA ARG A 39 8.00 -11.45 4.82
C ARG A 39 8.50 -10.01 4.67
N GLN A 40 7.70 -9.02 5.06
CA GLN A 40 8.13 -7.62 5.02
C GLN A 40 9.18 -7.32 6.09
N TYR A 41 8.97 -7.77 7.32
CA TYR A 41 9.97 -7.61 8.39
C TYR A 41 11.27 -8.38 8.09
N HIS A 42 11.19 -9.51 7.37
CA HIS A 42 12.38 -10.26 6.95
C HIS A 42 13.30 -9.49 5.98
N LEU A 43 12.81 -8.44 5.30
CA LEU A 43 13.67 -7.57 4.49
C LEU A 43 14.75 -6.85 5.31
N ALA A 44 14.57 -6.74 6.64
CA ALA A 44 15.62 -6.24 7.52
C ALA A 44 16.83 -7.19 7.55
N GLU A 45 16.61 -8.50 7.52
CA GLU A 45 17.69 -9.49 7.42
C GLU A 45 18.37 -9.39 6.05
N ARG A 46 17.59 -9.23 4.98
CA ARG A 46 18.15 -9.01 3.65
C ARG A 46 19.07 -7.78 3.62
N ALA A 47 18.69 -6.67 4.24
CA ALA A 47 19.56 -5.49 4.31
C ALA A 47 20.93 -5.82 4.95
N VAL A 48 20.93 -6.63 6.01
CA VAL A 48 22.15 -7.08 6.69
C VAL A 48 22.97 -8.00 5.78
N GLU A 49 22.34 -8.95 5.09
CA GLU A 49 23.00 -9.83 4.12
C GLU A 49 23.64 -9.06 2.95
N LEU A 50 23.02 -7.94 2.56
CA LEU A 50 23.56 -7.03 1.55
C LEU A 50 24.72 -6.17 2.05
N GLY A 51 25.04 -6.23 3.35
CA GLY A 51 26.21 -5.61 3.96
C GLY A 51 25.93 -4.40 4.83
N TRP A 52 24.66 -4.04 5.07
CA TRP A 52 24.34 -2.96 6.00
C TRP A 52 24.55 -3.40 7.46
N PRO A 53 25.17 -2.57 8.30
CA PRO A 53 25.20 -2.81 9.75
C PRO A 53 23.78 -2.81 10.31
N ARG A 54 23.46 -3.72 11.24
CA ARG A 54 22.11 -3.87 11.81
C ARG A 54 21.58 -2.55 12.40
N GLU A 55 22.44 -1.78 13.04
CA GLU A 55 22.14 -0.48 13.64
C GLU A 55 21.77 0.61 12.62
N GLN A 56 22.10 0.41 11.34
CA GLN A 56 21.73 1.30 10.23
C GLN A 56 20.49 0.82 9.46
N VAL A 57 19.93 -0.34 9.83
CA VAL A 57 18.69 -0.86 9.25
C VAL A 57 17.50 -0.30 10.04
N LYS A 58 16.69 0.53 9.39
CA LYS A 58 15.48 1.13 9.96
C LYS A 58 14.24 0.51 9.33
N ILE A 59 13.24 0.19 10.14
CA ILE A 59 11.94 -0.29 9.67
C ILE A 59 10.95 0.87 9.83
N LEU A 60 10.26 1.21 8.74
CA LEU A 60 9.18 2.20 8.73
C LEU A 60 7.86 1.47 8.50
N ASP A 61 7.12 1.26 9.59
CA ASP A 61 5.80 0.61 9.62
C ASP A 61 4.68 1.56 10.09
N GLU A 62 4.98 2.86 10.19
CA GLU A 62 4.05 3.93 10.58
C GLU A 62 2.79 4.00 9.70
N ASP A 63 2.87 3.49 8.46
CA ASP A 63 1.77 3.47 7.49
C ASP A 63 1.00 2.12 7.44
N LEU A 64 1.27 1.19 8.37
CA LEU A 64 0.63 -0.12 8.41
C LEU A 64 -0.87 0.00 8.74
N GLY A 65 -1.72 -0.66 7.97
CA GLY A 65 -3.16 -0.71 8.22
C GLY A 65 -3.94 0.55 7.80
N ILE A 66 -3.27 1.58 7.27
CA ILE A 66 -3.93 2.78 6.75
C ILE A 66 -4.59 2.47 5.40
N SER A 67 -5.93 2.39 5.40
CA SER A 67 -6.73 2.19 4.19
C SER A 67 -6.60 3.37 3.21
N GLY A 68 -6.59 3.09 1.91
CA GLY A 68 -6.40 4.10 0.85
C GLY A 68 -7.56 5.08 0.64
N SER A 69 -8.58 5.06 1.49
CA SER A 69 -9.79 5.91 1.37
C SER A 69 -9.78 7.16 2.24
N GLY A 70 -8.76 7.38 3.07
CA GLY A 70 -8.64 8.55 3.94
C GLY A 70 -7.61 9.58 3.47
N LEU A 71 -7.87 10.86 3.78
CA LEU A 71 -6.92 12.00 3.74
C LEU A 71 -5.78 11.86 4.78
N THR A 72 -5.64 10.70 5.43
CA THR A 72 -4.70 10.47 6.51
C THR A 72 -3.27 10.51 5.99
N ASP A 73 -2.50 11.44 6.55
CA ASP A 73 -1.14 11.80 6.19
C ASP A 73 -0.20 10.60 6.35
N ARG A 74 0.54 10.23 5.29
CA ARG A 74 1.49 9.11 5.30
C ARG A 74 2.80 9.57 5.90
N ALA A 75 2.82 9.73 7.22
CA ALA A 75 3.99 10.22 7.94
C ALA A 75 5.24 9.39 7.61
N GLY A 76 5.11 8.06 7.52
CA GLY A 76 6.23 7.17 7.23
C GLY A 76 6.80 7.35 5.82
N PHE A 77 5.93 7.39 4.80
CA PHE A 77 6.36 7.64 3.42
C PHE A 77 6.95 9.06 3.23
N ALA A 78 6.32 10.07 3.82
CA ALA A 78 6.81 11.46 3.74
C ALA A 78 8.18 11.61 4.41
N ARG A 79 8.36 10.99 5.58
CA ARG A 79 9.64 10.91 6.27
C ARG A 79 10.70 10.20 5.44
N MET A 80 10.37 9.04 4.86
CA MET A 80 11.28 8.31 3.98
C MET A 80 11.73 9.18 2.80
N ILE A 81 10.80 9.86 2.12
CA ILE A 81 11.10 10.76 1.00
C ILE A 81 12.05 11.89 1.44
N ALA A 82 11.83 12.47 2.62
CA ALA A 82 12.70 13.51 3.17
C ALA A 82 14.11 12.97 3.49
N GLU A 83 14.22 11.81 4.14
CA GLU A 83 15.51 11.17 4.44
C GLU A 83 16.27 10.78 3.15
N VAL A 84 15.56 10.34 2.09
CA VAL A 84 16.15 10.12 0.75
C VAL A 84 16.68 11.44 0.19
N ALA A 85 15.86 12.50 0.17
CA ALA A 85 16.23 13.80 -0.38
C ALA A 85 17.43 14.44 0.34
N LEU A 86 17.61 14.15 1.63
CA LEU A 86 18.78 14.57 2.42
C LEU A 86 20.02 13.68 2.20
N GLY A 87 19.93 12.65 1.36
CA GLY A 87 21.03 11.72 1.09
C GLY A 87 21.37 10.84 2.29
N GLN A 88 20.43 10.60 3.22
CA GLN A 88 20.68 9.81 4.43
C GLN A 88 20.42 8.32 4.24
N ILE A 89 19.76 7.95 3.13
CA ILE A 89 19.37 6.58 2.82
C ILE A 89 20.20 6.06 1.66
N GLY A 90 20.84 4.91 1.87
CA GLY A 90 21.62 4.19 0.85
C GLY A 90 20.77 3.20 0.06
N ILE A 91 19.73 2.63 0.68
CA ILE A 91 18.77 1.73 0.04
C ILE A 91 17.39 1.82 0.67
N VAL A 92 16.35 1.76 -0.16
CA VAL A 92 14.95 1.53 0.24
C VAL A 92 14.54 0.12 -0.19
N LEU A 93 14.11 -0.70 0.76
CA LEU A 93 13.60 -2.04 0.55
C LEU A 93 12.10 -2.09 0.76
N GLY A 94 11.39 -2.77 -0.13
CA GLY A 94 9.97 -3.09 0.01
C GLY A 94 9.66 -4.45 -0.60
N LEU A 95 8.62 -5.13 -0.13
CA LEU A 95 8.29 -6.48 -0.63
C LEU A 95 7.96 -6.48 -2.13
N GLU A 96 7.25 -5.45 -2.56
CA GLU A 96 7.04 -5.14 -3.98
C GLU A 96 7.37 -3.66 -4.16
N VAL A 97 8.43 -3.34 -4.92
CA VAL A 97 8.87 -1.94 -5.15
C VAL A 97 7.76 -1.08 -5.77
N SER A 98 6.91 -1.67 -6.61
CA SER A 98 5.74 -1.03 -7.21
C SER A 98 4.70 -0.57 -6.18
N ARG A 99 4.75 -1.08 -4.95
CA ARG A 99 3.80 -0.75 -3.86
C ARG A 99 4.36 0.22 -2.82
N LEU A 100 5.59 0.71 -2.97
CA LEU A 100 6.16 1.75 -2.10
C LEU A 100 5.29 3.01 -2.13
N ALA A 101 4.88 3.43 -3.33
CA ALA A 101 3.98 4.56 -3.55
C ALA A 101 2.51 4.14 -3.68
N ARG A 102 1.58 5.08 -3.46
CA ARG A 102 0.13 4.86 -3.61
C ARG A 102 -0.37 5.11 -5.04
N ASN A 103 0.37 5.91 -5.81
CA ASN A 103 0.05 6.27 -7.18
C ASN A 103 1.35 6.41 -7.99
N ASN A 104 1.24 6.47 -9.31
CA ASN A 104 2.38 6.62 -10.19
C ASN A 104 3.16 7.93 -9.99
N ALA A 105 2.49 9.04 -9.66
CA ALA A 105 3.18 10.32 -9.48
C ALA A 105 4.17 10.28 -8.30
N ASP A 106 3.74 9.76 -7.15
CA ASP A 106 4.58 9.55 -5.98
C ASP A 106 5.68 8.50 -6.25
N TRP A 107 5.38 7.49 -7.07
CA TRP A 107 6.36 6.49 -7.47
C TRP A 107 7.50 7.11 -8.28
N TYR A 108 7.16 7.82 -9.36
CA TYR A 108 8.16 8.48 -10.20
C TYR A 108 8.93 9.56 -9.44
N ARG A 109 8.27 10.29 -8.52
CA ARG A 109 8.96 11.24 -7.63
C ARG A 109 10.01 10.57 -6.76
N LEU A 110 9.71 9.39 -6.19
CA LEU A 110 10.70 8.61 -5.43
C LEU A 110 11.85 8.15 -6.33
N LEU A 111 11.56 7.66 -7.55
CA LEU A 111 12.59 7.26 -8.51
C LEU A 111 13.53 8.40 -8.88
N ASP A 112 12.99 9.60 -9.09
CA ASP A 112 13.77 10.80 -9.42
C ASP A 112 14.68 11.20 -8.27
N LEU A 113 14.15 11.26 -7.05
CA LEU A 113 14.95 11.55 -5.86
C LEU A 113 16.06 10.53 -5.68
N CYS A 114 15.73 9.24 -5.70
CA CYS A 114 16.73 8.17 -5.56
C CYS A 114 17.80 8.21 -6.66
N GLY A 115 17.43 8.57 -7.89
CA GLY A 115 18.37 8.74 -8.99
C GLY A 115 19.36 9.88 -8.75
N VAL A 116 18.91 10.99 -8.18
CA VAL A 116 19.75 12.16 -7.85
C VAL A 116 20.62 11.92 -6.62
N THR A 117 20.09 11.22 -5.60
CA THR A 117 20.77 11.01 -4.32
C THR A 117 21.59 9.71 -4.26
N ASN A 118 21.78 9.04 -5.41
CA ASN A 118 22.47 7.76 -5.49
C ASN A 118 21.89 6.77 -4.46
N THR A 119 20.57 6.67 -4.36
CA THR A 119 19.88 5.79 -3.42
C THR A 119 19.35 4.58 -4.18
N LEU A 120 19.64 3.38 -3.67
CA LEU A 120 19.18 2.13 -4.27
C LEU A 120 17.72 1.83 -3.89
N ILE A 121 17.06 1.06 -4.73
CA ILE A 121 15.74 0.49 -4.46
C ILE A 121 15.85 -1.02 -4.61
N GLY A 122 15.27 -1.79 -3.69
CA GLY A 122 15.26 -3.24 -3.77
C GLY A 122 13.97 -3.89 -3.31
N ASP A 123 13.75 -5.10 -3.82
CA ASP A 123 12.74 -6.06 -3.35
C ASP A 123 13.37 -7.43 -3.10
N ALA A 124 12.55 -8.46 -3.00
CA ALA A 124 13.00 -9.84 -2.91
C ALA A 124 13.70 -10.35 -4.20
N ASP A 125 13.43 -9.73 -5.35
CA ASP A 125 13.91 -10.19 -6.66
C ASP A 125 15.23 -9.53 -7.06
N GLY A 126 15.52 -8.32 -6.57
CA GLY A 126 16.75 -7.64 -6.93
C GLY A 126 16.95 -6.24 -6.38
N ILE A 127 18.10 -5.68 -6.77
CA ILE A 127 18.54 -4.32 -6.45
C ILE A 127 18.63 -3.50 -7.73
N TYR A 128 18.10 -2.29 -7.65
CA TYR A 128 17.93 -1.38 -8.76
C TYR A 128 18.49 0.00 -8.37
N HIS A 129 19.20 0.62 -9.32
CA HIS A 129 19.62 2.00 -9.20
C HIS A 129 18.79 2.87 -10.17
N PRO A 130 17.87 3.74 -9.69
CA PRO A 130 16.97 4.51 -10.56
C PRO A 130 17.65 5.47 -11.53
N GLY A 131 18.92 5.82 -11.30
CA GLY A 131 19.74 6.58 -12.26
C GLY A 131 20.29 5.75 -13.44
N LEU A 132 20.18 4.42 -13.40
CA LEU A 132 20.58 3.55 -14.52
C LEU A 132 19.39 3.29 -15.43
N PHE A 133 19.58 3.46 -16.74
CA PHE A 133 18.50 3.34 -17.73
C PHE A 133 17.74 2.01 -17.65
N ASN A 134 18.45 0.87 -17.63
CA ASN A 134 17.83 -0.45 -17.61
C ASN A 134 17.04 -0.70 -16.32
N ASP A 135 17.58 -0.29 -15.18
CA ASP A 135 16.92 -0.43 -13.89
C ASP A 135 15.68 0.46 -13.81
N ARG A 136 15.79 1.70 -14.29
CA ARG A 136 14.66 2.64 -14.32
C ARG A 136 13.53 2.15 -15.23
N LEU A 137 13.86 1.58 -16.39
CA LEU A 137 12.87 0.98 -17.29
C LEU A 137 12.15 -0.20 -16.59
N LEU A 138 12.90 -1.09 -15.95
CA LEU A 138 12.33 -2.23 -15.24
C LEU A 138 11.45 -1.80 -14.06
N LEU A 139 11.89 -0.80 -13.28
CA LEU A 139 11.11 -0.20 -12.19
C LEU A 139 9.82 0.44 -12.71
N GLY A 140 9.86 1.09 -13.88
CA GLY A 140 8.68 1.62 -14.56
C GLY A 140 7.71 0.50 -14.97
N LEU A 141 8.22 -0.56 -15.59
CA LEU A 141 7.42 -1.73 -15.99
C LEU A 141 6.77 -2.41 -14.79
N LYS A 142 7.52 -2.64 -13.70
CA LYS A 142 6.98 -3.18 -12.43
C LYS A 142 5.85 -2.31 -11.90
N GLY A 143 5.96 -0.98 -11.99
CA GLY A 143 4.89 -0.04 -11.66
C GLY A 143 3.64 -0.25 -12.51
N THR A 144 3.78 -0.22 -13.84
CA THR A 144 2.64 -0.40 -14.77
C THR A 144 1.96 -1.76 -14.64
N MET A 145 2.72 -2.83 -14.38
CA MET A 145 2.19 -4.17 -14.19
C MET A 145 1.32 -4.25 -12.93
N SER A 146 1.73 -3.60 -11.84
CA SER A 146 0.93 -3.54 -10.61
C SER A 146 -0.40 -2.82 -10.81
N GLU A 147 -0.43 -1.75 -11.61
CA GLU A 147 -1.68 -1.07 -11.98
C GLU A 147 -2.60 -1.95 -12.83
N ALA A 148 -2.02 -2.67 -13.79
CA ALA A 148 -2.77 -3.61 -14.64
C ALA A 148 -3.38 -4.76 -13.82
N GLU A 149 -2.63 -5.33 -12.87
CA GLU A 149 -3.14 -6.35 -11.94
C GLU A 149 -4.32 -5.83 -11.11
N LEU A 150 -4.19 -4.61 -10.57
CA LEU A 150 -5.27 -3.98 -9.81
C LEU A 150 -6.51 -3.73 -10.68
N HIS A 151 -6.32 -3.31 -11.94
CA HIS A 151 -7.41 -3.15 -12.91
C HIS A 151 -8.16 -4.48 -13.13
N VAL A 152 -7.42 -5.57 -13.39
CA VAL A 152 -8.01 -6.90 -13.61
C VAL A 152 -8.76 -7.38 -12.37
N LEU A 153 -8.18 -7.23 -11.18
CA LEU A 153 -8.83 -7.60 -9.92
C LEU A 153 -10.13 -6.82 -9.71
N ARG A 154 -10.09 -5.49 -9.92
CA ARG A 154 -11.27 -4.62 -9.81
C ARG A 154 -12.35 -5.02 -10.81
N ALA A 155 -11.98 -5.29 -12.06
CA ALA A 155 -12.93 -5.72 -13.09
C ALA A 155 -13.63 -7.03 -12.70
N ARG A 156 -12.89 -8.02 -12.18
CA ARG A 156 -13.46 -9.28 -11.68
C ARG A 156 -14.41 -9.08 -10.51
N LEU A 157 -14.02 -8.28 -9.52
CA LEU A 157 -14.86 -7.98 -8.35
C LEU A 157 -16.16 -7.26 -8.75
N LEU A 158 -16.07 -6.24 -9.62
CA LEU A 158 -17.24 -5.53 -10.13
C LEU A 158 -18.15 -6.44 -10.97
N GLY A 159 -17.57 -7.33 -11.78
CA GLY A 159 -18.33 -8.35 -12.52
C GLY A 159 -19.11 -9.26 -11.58
N GLY A 160 -18.48 -9.75 -10.50
CA GLY A 160 -19.14 -10.57 -9.48
C GLY A 160 -20.27 -9.83 -8.76
N ILE A 161 -20.04 -8.56 -8.38
CA ILE A 161 -21.07 -7.70 -7.78
C ILE A 161 -22.28 -7.53 -8.71
N ARG A 162 -22.04 -7.24 -10.00
CA ARG A 162 -23.11 -7.08 -11.00
C ARG A 162 -23.88 -8.37 -11.21
N ASN A 163 -23.20 -9.52 -11.26
CA ASN A 163 -23.85 -10.82 -11.43
C ASN A 163 -24.72 -11.18 -10.22
N LYS A 164 -24.23 -10.94 -8.99
CA LYS A 164 -25.07 -11.09 -7.77
C LYS A 164 -26.28 -10.16 -7.80
N ALA A 165 -26.10 -8.91 -8.24
CA ALA A 165 -27.20 -7.95 -8.33
C ALA A 165 -28.27 -8.39 -9.34
N ALA A 166 -27.85 -8.90 -10.51
CA ALA A 166 -28.76 -9.37 -11.54
C ALA A 166 -29.66 -10.55 -11.09
N ARG A 167 -29.20 -11.34 -10.11
CA ARG A 167 -29.98 -12.41 -9.49
C ARG A 167 -30.75 -11.99 -8.23
N GLY A 168 -30.65 -10.74 -7.81
CA GLY A 168 -31.24 -10.25 -6.55
C GLY A 168 -30.48 -10.69 -5.29
N GLU A 169 -29.37 -11.40 -5.42
CA GLU A 169 -28.59 -11.97 -4.31
C GLU A 169 -27.54 -10.98 -3.72
N LEU A 170 -27.46 -9.76 -4.24
CA LEU A 170 -26.47 -8.79 -3.78
C LEU A 170 -26.88 -8.20 -2.42
N SER A 171 -26.41 -8.82 -1.35
CA SER A 171 -26.49 -8.25 -0.01
C SER A 171 -25.37 -7.23 0.23
N ARG A 172 -25.73 -5.96 0.43
CA ARG A 172 -24.84 -4.89 0.92
C ARG A 172 -25.22 -4.48 2.34
N GLY A 173 -24.32 -3.78 3.03
CA GLY A 173 -24.69 -3.08 4.25
C GLY A 173 -25.84 -2.11 3.97
N LEU A 174 -26.86 -2.12 4.83
CA LEU A 174 -27.97 -1.19 4.73
C LEU A 174 -27.54 0.18 5.29
N PRO A 175 -28.12 1.29 4.81
CA PRO A 175 -27.96 2.60 5.43
C PRO A 175 -28.28 2.58 6.93
N VAL A 176 -27.68 3.51 7.68
CA VAL A 176 -27.97 3.68 9.11
C VAL A 176 -29.47 3.87 9.32
N GLY A 177 -30.04 3.14 10.28
CA GLY A 177 -31.47 3.13 10.57
C GLY A 177 -32.29 2.08 9.82
N LEU A 178 -31.65 1.25 8.98
CA LEU A 178 -32.27 0.10 8.33
C LEU A 178 -31.58 -1.19 8.80
N VAL A 179 -32.37 -2.24 9.04
CA VAL A 179 -31.91 -3.57 9.46
C VAL A 179 -32.46 -4.64 8.53
N ARG A 180 -31.76 -5.77 8.41
CA ARG A 180 -32.28 -6.93 7.66
C ARG A 180 -33.26 -7.69 8.54
N GLY A 181 -34.41 -8.03 7.98
CA GLY A 181 -35.39 -8.90 8.64
C GLY A 181 -35.01 -10.38 8.56
N GLU A 182 -35.91 -11.24 9.03
CA GLU A 182 -35.71 -12.70 9.01
C GLU A 182 -35.99 -13.31 7.63
N ALA A 183 -36.85 -12.67 6.84
CA ALA A 183 -37.12 -13.09 5.47
C ALA A 183 -36.02 -12.64 4.50
N ASP A 184 -35.78 -13.44 3.47
CA ASP A 184 -34.76 -13.12 2.47
C ASP A 184 -35.11 -11.82 1.72
N GLY A 185 -34.15 -10.90 1.67
CA GLY A 185 -34.34 -9.56 1.09
C GLY A 185 -35.14 -8.57 1.95
N GLU A 186 -35.63 -8.94 3.13
CA GLU A 186 -36.42 -8.06 3.98
C GLU A 186 -35.58 -6.91 4.57
N VAL A 187 -36.11 -5.69 4.47
CA VAL A 187 -35.51 -4.47 5.00
C VAL A 187 -36.51 -3.80 5.92
N LEU A 188 -36.13 -3.64 7.19
CA LEU A 188 -36.94 -3.06 8.25
C LEU A 188 -36.27 -1.79 8.79
N LEU A 189 -37.04 -0.94 9.47
CA LEU A 189 -36.48 0.15 10.26
C LEU A 189 -35.77 -0.39 11.50
N HIS A 190 -34.75 0.32 11.95
CA HIS A 190 -34.04 -0.01 13.18
C HIS A 190 -35.02 0.00 14.37
N PRO A 191 -34.98 -1.01 15.27
CA PRO A 191 -35.95 -1.14 16.35
C PRO A 191 -35.87 -0.03 17.41
N ASP A 192 -34.75 0.70 17.45
CA ASP A 192 -34.60 1.89 18.29
C ASP A 192 -35.44 3.06 17.73
N GLU A 193 -36.46 3.45 18.48
CA GLU A 193 -37.33 4.57 18.17
C GLU A 193 -36.56 5.90 18.04
N SER A 194 -35.48 6.08 18.81
CA SER A 194 -34.66 7.29 18.75
C SER A 194 -33.98 7.45 17.40
N VAL A 195 -33.45 6.34 16.85
CA VAL A 195 -32.82 6.30 15.51
C VAL A 195 -33.88 6.60 14.44
N THR A 196 -35.05 5.97 14.54
CA THR A 196 -36.14 6.15 13.58
C THR A 196 -36.71 7.58 13.62
N ALA A 197 -36.88 8.16 14.82
CA ALA A 197 -37.34 9.53 15.00
C ALA A 197 -36.35 10.55 14.42
N ALA A 198 -35.05 10.36 14.64
CA ALA A 198 -34.01 11.23 14.07
C ALA A 198 -34.05 11.21 12.53
N ILE A 199 -34.20 10.03 11.92
CA ILE A 199 -34.29 9.90 10.46
C ILE A 199 -35.54 10.61 9.92
N ARG A 200 -36.70 10.41 10.56
CA ARG A 200 -37.94 11.09 10.15
C ARG A 200 -37.82 12.61 10.21
N ALA A 201 -37.27 13.14 11.31
CA ALA A 201 -37.06 14.57 11.48
C ALA A 201 -36.20 15.18 10.37
N VAL A 202 -35.16 14.47 9.92
CA VAL A 202 -34.32 14.91 8.78
C VAL A 202 -35.15 15.00 7.50
N PHE A 203 -35.96 14.00 7.19
CA PHE A 203 -36.80 14.01 5.97
C PHE A 203 -37.89 15.08 6.03
N GLU A 204 -38.53 15.28 7.18
CA GLU A 204 -39.52 16.33 7.37
C GLU A 204 -38.90 17.72 7.16
N ARG A 205 -37.73 17.97 7.75
CA ARG A 205 -37.02 19.25 7.60
C ARG A 205 -36.52 19.52 6.18
N PHE A 206 -36.26 18.47 5.40
CA PHE A 206 -35.87 18.58 3.99
C PHE A 206 -37.06 18.83 3.05
N ALA A 207 -38.27 18.50 3.51
CA ALA A 207 -39.50 18.68 2.74
C ALA A 207 -40.15 20.06 2.94
N GLU A 208 -39.67 20.83 3.93
CA GLU A 208 -39.97 22.26 4.13
C GLU A 208 -39.17 23.16 3.18
#